data_AF-A0A7R8HDE6-F1
#
_entry.id   AF-A0A7R8HDE6-F1
#
_cell.length_a   1.000
_cell.length_b   1.000
_cell.length_c   1.000
_cell.angle_alpha   90.00
_cell.angle_beta   90.00
_cell.angle_gamma   90.00
#
_symmetry.space_group_name_H-M   'P 1'
#
loop_
_entity.id
_entity.type
_entity.pdbx_description
1 polymer ?
#
loop_
_entity_poly.entity_id
_entity_poly.type
_entity_poly.pdbx_seq_one_letter_code
_entity_poly.pdbx_strand_id
1 'polypeptide(L)'
;MDKVDIQASNANILKDHGSDNKLNVSYGGPKIGRYVSASSNISTGYLLLSESPVGSVLYKDKCGSHCVYCFSRLVAGYPCEACCDVAFCSPICRKKKKASFHQFECRYQEFLTGLGISSIGRLALRLITSKPFDYFLKIRKYLNDTNETLESNRSLITRNLDVIQFNAHEVYEFVRKDNQNLKPSKQIAIGLAIYQRASYMNHSCKGEPIFDNYGPTFYFKETKDRQKELKDRYWFNCNCQACQENWSLLNDLISIPKESLSYNKKLKQDSFKDLIHFIESNYVDGKMPTESIVRAIDKFRTVCYNMGSVHYLNK
;
A
#
# COMPACT_ATOMS: atom_id res chain seq x y z
N MET A 1 -30.59 -31.71 -4.82
CA MET A 1 -29.65 -31.03 -5.71
C MET A 1 -28.83 -30.06 -4.86
N ASP A 2 -27.75 -30.65 -4.34
CA ASP A 2 -26.45 -30.11 -3.95
C ASP A 2 -26.36 -28.79 -3.20
N LYS A 3 -26.17 -28.92 -1.89
CA LYS A 3 -25.56 -27.93 -1.02
C LYS A 3 -24.14 -27.66 -1.53
N VAL A 4 -23.94 -26.53 -2.22
CA VAL A 4 -22.60 -26.03 -2.50
C VAL A 4 -22.08 -25.35 -1.24
N ASP A 5 -21.12 -26.02 -0.59
CA ASP A 5 -20.43 -25.53 0.60
C ASP A 5 -19.78 -24.17 0.36
N ILE A 6 -20.20 -23.19 1.16
CA ILE A 6 -19.71 -21.80 1.17
C ILE A 6 -18.24 -21.72 1.68
N GLN A 7 -17.65 -22.84 2.09
CA GLN A 7 -16.22 -22.91 2.42
C GLN A 7 -15.29 -23.01 1.20
N ALA A 8 -15.81 -23.35 0.01
CA ALA A 8 -14.98 -23.64 -1.16
C ALA A 8 -14.62 -22.41 -2.03
N SER A 9 -15.25 -21.25 -1.86
CA SER A 9 -15.02 -20.08 -2.73
C SER A 9 -13.88 -19.15 -2.30
N ASN A 10 -13.28 -19.37 -1.13
CA ASN A 10 -12.18 -18.52 -0.61
C ASN A 10 -10.78 -19.05 -0.94
N ALA A 11 -10.63 -20.28 -1.45
CA ALA A 11 -9.32 -20.92 -1.63
C ALA A 11 -8.51 -20.43 -2.86
N ASN A 12 -9.08 -19.59 -3.72
CA ASN A 12 -8.47 -19.23 -5.01
C ASN A 12 -8.32 -17.73 -5.28
N ILE A 13 -8.62 -16.83 -4.33
CA ILE A 13 -8.54 -15.36 -4.55
C ILE A 13 -7.09 -14.88 -4.79
N LEU A 14 -6.09 -15.65 -4.34
CA LEU A 14 -4.68 -15.37 -4.54
C LEU A 14 -4.06 -16.15 -5.72
N LYS A 15 -4.81 -16.96 -6.47
CA LYS A 15 -4.21 -17.84 -7.51
C LYS A 15 -4.16 -17.27 -8.92
N ASP A 16 -4.68 -16.07 -9.15
CA ASP A 16 -4.70 -15.50 -10.50
C ASP A 16 -3.54 -14.50 -10.72
N HIS A 17 -2.83 -14.71 -11.83
CA HIS A 17 -1.64 -14.04 -12.35
C HIS A 17 -0.92 -13.02 -11.45
N GLY A 18 0.10 -13.48 -10.71
CA GLY A 18 1.07 -12.61 -10.02
C GLY A 18 1.25 -12.88 -8.52
N SER A 19 0.73 -14.00 -8.03
CA SER A 19 0.83 -14.34 -6.62
C SER A 19 1.24 -15.75 -6.34
N ASP A 20 2.08 -15.84 -5.32
CA ASP A 20 2.71 -17.05 -4.92
C ASP A 20 1.78 -17.97 -4.14
N ASN A 21 1.97 -19.27 -4.31
CA ASN A 21 1.25 -20.33 -3.61
C ASN A 21 1.55 -20.39 -2.10
N LYS A 22 2.36 -19.44 -1.61
CA LYS A 22 2.79 -19.33 -0.22
C LYS A 22 1.81 -18.61 0.70
N LEU A 23 0.68 -18.11 0.17
CA LEU A 23 -0.29 -17.31 0.92
C LEU A 23 -1.66 -17.98 0.98
N ASN A 24 -2.25 -18.02 2.17
CA ASN A 24 -3.61 -18.50 2.41
C ASN A 24 -4.48 -17.38 2.98
N VAL A 25 -5.74 -17.27 2.54
CA VAL A 25 -6.73 -16.36 3.14
C VAL A 25 -7.65 -17.16 4.06
N SER A 26 -7.82 -16.68 5.29
CA SER A 26 -8.67 -17.30 6.31
C SER A 26 -9.55 -16.26 7.00
N TYR A 27 -10.59 -16.70 7.73
CA TYR A 27 -11.48 -15.82 8.50
C TYR A 27 -11.34 -16.09 10.00
N GLY A 28 -10.91 -15.07 10.76
CA GLY A 28 -10.64 -15.14 12.19
C GLY A 28 -11.82 -14.71 13.08
N GLY A 29 -13.04 -14.65 12.55
CA GLY A 29 -14.23 -14.21 13.28
C GLY A 29 -14.44 -12.68 13.24
N PRO A 30 -15.51 -12.17 13.90
CA PRO A 30 -15.96 -10.78 13.75
C PRO A 30 -14.95 -9.71 14.19
N LYS A 31 -14.06 -10.01 15.14
CA LYS A 31 -13.06 -9.06 15.66
C LYS A 31 -11.82 -8.92 14.76
N ILE A 32 -11.43 -9.99 14.07
CA ILE A 32 -10.20 -10.06 13.27
C ILE A 32 -10.52 -9.93 11.77
N GLY A 33 -11.72 -10.33 11.36
CA GLY A 33 -12.11 -10.36 9.97
C GLY A 33 -11.31 -11.41 9.18
N ARG A 34 -11.08 -11.10 7.90
CA ARG A 34 -10.24 -11.93 7.02
C ARG A 34 -8.77 -11.61 7.28
N TYR A 35 -7.89 -12.60 7.21
CA TYR A 35 -6.45 -12.42 7.34
C TYR A 35 -5.69 -13.31 6.35
N VAL A 36 -4.45 -12.92 6.03
CA VAL A 36 -3.53 -13.70 5.18
C VAL A 36 -2.51 -14.39 6.06
N SER A 37 -2.26 -15.69 5.86
CA SER A 37 -1.19 -16.44 6.52
C SER A 37 -0.23 -17.09 5.55
N ALA A 38 0.99 -17.34 6.01
CA ALA A 38 1.98 -18.10 5.24
C ALA A 38 1.58 -19.59 5.20
N SER A 39 1.66 -20.22 4.04
CA SER A 39 1.47 -21.66 3.86
C SER A 39 2.78 -22.45 3.95
N SER A 40 3.92 -21.75 3.92
CA SER A 40 5.27 -22.30 4.03
C SER A 40 6.26 -21.21 4.44
N ASN A 41 7.49 -21.59 4.81
CA ASN A 41 8.53 -20.64 5.20
C ASN A 41 8.83 -19.62 4.08
N ILE A 42 8.93 -18.36 4.48
CA ILE A 42 9.23 -17.20 3.64
C ILE A 42 10.57 -16.64 4.10
N SER A 43 11.56 -16.61 3.21
CA SER A 43 12.86 -15.99 3.49
C SER A 43 12.78 -14.47 3.43
N THR A 44 13.63 -13.77 4.19
CA THR A 44 13.75 -12.31 4.09
C THR A 44 14.06 -11.88 2.65
N GLY A 45 13.41 -10.82 2.17
CA GLY A 45 13.58 -10.30 0.81
C GLY A 45 12.78 -11.01 -0.28
N TYR A 46 11.94 -12.00 0.09
CA TYR A 46 11.04 -12.68 -0.83
C TYR A 46 9.90 -11.78 -1.33
N LEU A 47 9.59 -11.81 -2.63
CA LEU A 47 8.45 -11.11 -3.21
C LEU A 47 7.15 -11.88 -2.93
N LEU A 48 6.35 -11.39 -1.98
CA LEU A 48 5.10 -12.05 -1.59
C LEU A 48 3.94 -11.77 -2.55
N LEU A 49 3.85 -10.53 -3.02
CA LEU A 49 2.72 -10.06 -3.80
C LEU A 49 3.18 -9.00 -4.80
N SER A 50 2.81 -9.18 -6.06
CA SER A 50 2.82 -8.14 -7.07
C SER A 50 1.44 -8.07 -7.71
N GLU A 51 0.81 -6.90 -7.68
CA GLU A 51 -0.48 -6.70 -8.32
C GLU A 51 -0.60 -5.29 -8.90
N SER A 52 -1.45 -5.14 -9.91
CA SER A 52 -1.85 -3.83 -10.43
C SER A 52 -3.05 -3.30 -9.65
N PRO A 53 -3.15 -1.98 -9.43
CA PRO A 53 -4.26 -1.43 -8.68
C PRO A 53 -5.57 -1.57 -9.45
N VAL A 54 -6.65 -1.87 -8.74
CA VAL A 54 -8.02 -1.92 -9.29
C VAL A 54 -8.51 -0.52 -9.64
N GLY A 55 -8.10 0.47 -8.86
CA GLY A 55 -8.33 1.88 -9.11
C GLY A 55 -7.20 2.72 -8.51
N SER A 56 -6.86 3.83 -9.16
CA SER A 56 -5.83 4.74 -8.67
C SER A 56 -6.13 6.20 -9.03
N VAL A 57 -5.71 7.12 -8.16
CA VAL A 57 -5.82 8.58 -8.29
C VAL A 57 -4.47 9.24 -8.08
N LEU A 58 -3.99 9.95 -9.10
CA LEU A 58 -2.83 10.83 -8.96
C LEU A 58 -3.28 12.12 -8.26
N TYR A 59 -2.50 12.60 -7.31
CA TYR A 59 -2.78 13.88 -6.66
C TYR A 59 -2.68 15.05 -7.64
N LYS A 60 -3.53 16.07 -7.42
CA LYS A 60 -3.67 17.20 -8.35
C LYS A 60 -2.37 17.97 -8.52
N ASP A 61 -1.60 18.15 -7.44
CA ASP A 61 -0.29 18.82 -7.46
C ASP A 61 0.78 18.02 -8.24
N LYS A 62 0.50 16.76 -8.59
CA LYS A 62 1.36 15.92 -9.43
C LYS A 62 0.90 15.83 -10.88
N CYS A 63 -0.28 16.36 -11.24
CA CYS A 63 -0.70 16.48 -12.63
C CYS A 63 0.32 17.30 -13.43
N GLY A 64 0.63 16.88 -14.66
CA GLY A 64 1.63 17.52 -15.52
C GLY A 64 3.08 17.14 -15.22
N SER A 65 3.42 16.69 -14.00
CA SER A 65 4.75 16.14 -13.68
C SER A 65 4.81 14.62 -13.75
N HIS A 66 3.67 13.94 -13.58
CA HIS A 66 3.56 12.49 -13.61
C HIS A 66 2.48 12.02 -14.59
N CYS A 67 2.67 10.84 -15.15
CA CYS A 67 1.69 10.17 -15.97
C CYS A 67 0.44 9.87 -15.13
N VAL A 68 -0.73 10.37 -15.54
CA VAL A 68 -1.98 10.15 -14.80
C VAL A 68 -2.42 8.66 -14.77
N TYR A 69 -1.83 7.82 -15.63
CA TYR A 69 -2.10 6.37 -15.67
C TYR A 69 -1.18 5.55 -14.80
N CYS A 70 0.13 5.58 -15.04
CA CYS A 70 1.10 4.71 -14.37
C CYS A 70 1.91 5.42 -13.29
N PHE A 71 1.67 6.72 -13.06
CA PHE A 71 2.34 7.59 -12.11
C PHE A 71 3.84 7.78 -12.35
N SER A 72 4.41 7.24 -13.43
CA SER A 72 5.80 7.52 -13.82
C SER A 72 5.99 9.00 -14.10
N ARG A 73 7.09 9.57 -13.63
CA ARG A 73 7.48 10.95 -13.91
C ARG A 73 7.60 11.19 -15.43
N LEU A 74 7.09 12.32 -15.87
CA LEU A 74 7.12 12.71 -17.27
C LEU A 74 8.46 13.36 -17.60
N VAL A 75 9.09 12.87 -18.67
CA VAL A 75 10.24 13.55 -19.32
C VAL A 75 9.71 14.37 -20.49
N ALA A 76 8.94 13.73 -21.37
CA ALA A 76 8.14 14.37 -22.41
C ALA A 76 6.73 13.80 -22.35
N GLY A 77 5.78 14.60 -21.86
CA GLY A 77 4.40 14.18 -21.67
C GLY A 77 3.60 14.19 -22.97
N TYR A 78 2.85 13.11 -23.23
CA TYR A 78 1.81 13.09 -24.24
C TYR A 78 0.53 13.67 -23.63
N PRO A 79 0.01 14.81 -24.12
CA PRO A 79 -1.20 15.40 -23.57
C PRO A 79 -2.44 14.58 -23.96
N CYS A 80 -3.51 14.77 -23.19
CA CYS A 80 -4.84 14.37 -23.66
C CYS A 80 -5.23 15.20 -24.89
N GLU A 81 -5.99 14.59 -25.80
CA GLU A 81 -6.47 15.26 -27.02
C GLU A 81 -7.71 16.14 -26.75
N ALA A 82 -8.37 15.95 -25.61
CA ALA A 82 -9.68 16.55 -25.31
C ALA A 82 -9.70 17.44 -24.06
N CYS A 83 -8.63 17.45 -23.26
CA CYS A 83 -8.44 18.36 -22.12
C CYS A 83 -6.96 18.69 -21.91
N CYS A 84 -6.65 19.75 -21.17
CA CYS A 84 -5.29 20.17 -20.82
C CYS A 84 -4.84 19.72 -19.42
N ASP A 85 -5.69 19.01 -18.68
CA ASP A 85 -5.46 18.74 -17.24
C ASP A 85 -4.50 17.59 -16.96
N VAL A 86 -4.27 16.70 -17.94
CA VAL A 86 -3.54 15.45 -17.74
C VAL A 86 -2.56 15.15 -18.86
N ALA A 87 -1.49 14.45 -18.51
CA ALA A 87 -0.48 13.98 -19.44
C ALA A 87 -0.09 12.51 -19.17
N PHE A 88 0.52 11.88 -20.18
CA PHE A 88 0.88 10.46 -20.20
C PHE A 88 2.34 10.27 -20.57
N CYS A 89 3.00 9.23 -20.06
CA CYS A 89 4.38 8.93 -20.43
C CYS A 89 4.52 8.30 -21.83
N SER A 90 3.43 7.77 -22.40
CA SER A 90 3.43 7.10 -23.69
C SER A 90 2.05 7.11 -24.35
N PRO A 91 1.97 6.92 -25.69
CA PRO A 91 0.71 6.73 -26.40
C PRO A 91 -0.10 5.53 -25.88
N ILE A 92 0.59 4.48 -25.40
CA ILE A 92 -0.03 3.30 -24.80
C ILE A 92 -0.77 3.68 -23.52
N CYS A 93 -0.12 4.41 -22.62
CA CYS A 93 -0.74 4.89 -21.38
C CYS A 93 -1.94 5.81 -21.67
N ARG A 94 -1.82 6.68 -22.69
CA ARG A 94 -2.91 7.55 -23.14
C ARG A 94 -4.12 6.73 -23.63
N LYS A 95 -3.90 5.72 -24.48
CA LYS A 95 -4.96 4.85 -25.01
C LYS A 95 -5.62 4.01 -23.90
N LYS A 96 -4.83 3.35 -23.05
CA LYS A 96 -5.34 2.57 -21.91
C LYS A 96 -6.20 3.41 -20.97
N LYS A 97 -5.78 4.66 -20.71
CA LYS A 97 -6.56 5.56 -19.85
C LYS A 97 -7.86 6.00 -20.49
N LYS A 98 -7.85 6.39 -21.78
CA LYS A 98 -9.05 6.83 -22.52
C LYS A 98 -10.14 5.75 -22.49
N ALA A 99 -9.77 4.48 -22.57
CA ALA A 99 -10.71 3.35 -22.50
C ALA A 99 -11.22 3.02 -21.07
N SER A 100 -10.70 3.69 -20.04
CA SER A 100 -11.06 3.43 -18.63
C SER A 100 -11.88 4.59 -18.06
N PHE A 101 -11.55 5.09 -16.87
CA PHE A 101 -12.31 6.15 -16.21
C PHE A 101 -12.14 7.54 -16.84
N HIS A 102 -11.04 7.82 -17.55
CA HIS A 102 -10.76 9.19 -18.00
C HIS A 102 -11.80 9.71 -18.99
N GLN A 103 -12.43 8.85 -19.81
CA GLN A 103 -13.52 9.30 -20.69
C GLN A 103 -14.69 9.93 -19.93
N PHE A 104 -14.98 9.48 -18.70
CA PHE A 104 -16.06 10.01 -17.86
C PHE A 104 -15.63 11.25 -17.05
N GLU A 105 -14.33 11.39 -16.87
CA GLU A 105 -13.70 12.42 -16.05
C GLU A 105 -13.15 13.59 -16.89
N CYS A 106 -12.91 13.38 -18.18
CA CYS A 106 -12.33 14.33 -19.12
C CYS A 106 -13.23 15.56 -19.21
N ARG A 107 -12.62 16.76 -19.21
CA ARG A 107 -13.30 18.08 -19.20
C ARG A 107 -14.04 18.44 -17.90
N TYR A 108 -14.34 17.48 -17.04
CA TYR A 108 -14.98 17.73 -15.74
C TYR A 108 -13.98 17.80 -14.58
N GLN A 109 -12.68 17.60 -14.81
CA GLN A 109 -11.66 17.55 -13.75
C GLN A 109 -11.63 18.80 -12.86
N GLU A 110 -11.60 19.97 -13.49
CA GLU A 110 -11.58 21.25 -12.77
C GLU A 110 -12.89 21.48 -12.04
N PHE A 111 -14.03 21.09 -12.64
CA PHE A 111 -15.32 21.15 -11.97
C PHE A 111 -15.37 20.25 -10.72
N LEU A 112 -14.98 18.98 -10.86
CA LEU A 112 -14.91 18.03 -9.74
C LEU A 112 -13.97 18.53 -8.64
N THR A 113 -12.85 19.14 -9.01
CA THR A 113 -11.94 19.75 -8.03
C THR A 113 -12.55 20.98 -7.38
N GLY A 114 -13.18 21.86 -8.15
CA GLY A 114 -13.82 23.09 -7.68
C GLY A 114 -14.98 22.82 -6.71
N LEU A 115 -15.67 21.69 -6.87
CA LEU A 115 -16.64 21.18 -5.91
C LEU A 115 -16.03 20.61 -4.62
N GLY A 116 -14.71 20.59 -4.50
CA GLY A 116 -14.01 20.05 -3.32
C GLY A 116 -14.01 18.52 -3.23
N ILE A 117 -14.21 17.81 -4.35
CA ILE A 117 -14.20 16.34 -4.33
C ILE A 117 -12.80 15.84 -3.97
N SER A 118 -12.72 15.10 -2.86
CA SER A 118 -11.46 14.54 -2.35
C SER A 118 -10.87 13.48 -3.28
N SER A 119 -9.58 13.17 -3.11
CA SER A 119 -8.93 12.05 -3.82
C SER A 119 -9.64 10.72 -3.60
N ILE A 120 -10.24 10.50 -2.42
CA ILE A 120 -11.07 9.33 -2.10
C ILE A 120 -12.38 9.34 -2.90
N GLY A 121 -13.06 10.50 -2.97
CA GLY A 121 -14.27 10.65 -3.79
C GLY A 121 -14.01 10.40 -5.27
N ARG A 122 -12.89 10.91 -5.78
CA ARG A 122 -12.44 10.62 -7.16
C ARG A 122 -12.13 9.15 -7.36
N LEU A 123 -11.51 8.50 -6.38
CA LEU A 123 -11.22 7.06 -6.44
C LEU A 123 -12.51 6.24 -6.46
N ALA A 124 -13.52 6.61 -5.68
CA ALA A 124 -14.85 5.99 -5.70
C ALA A 124 -15.50 6.11 -7.09
N LEU A 125 -15.46 7.30 -7.69
CA LEU A 125 -15.95 7.53 -9.05
C LEU A 125 -15.22 6.62 -10.06
N ARG A 126 -13.90 6.48 -9.94
CA ARG A 126 -13.09 5.62 -10.82
C ARG A 126 -13.44 4.15 -10.69
N LEU A 127 -13.68 3.64 -9.48
CA LEU A 127 -14.06 2.24 -9.28
C LEU A 127 -15.39 1.91 -9.94
N ILE A 128 -16.35 2.85 -9.91
CA ILE A 128 -17.66 2.69 -10.53
C ILE A 128 -17.53 2.77 -12.06
N THR A 129 -16.87 3.81 -12.56
CA THR A 129 -16.76 4.10 -14.00
C THR A 129 -15.81 3.17 -14.75
N SER A 130 -14.91 2.47 -14.05
CA SER A 130 -13.97 1.53 -14.68
C SER A 130 -14.55 0.14 -14.93
N LYS A 131 -15.82 -0.11 -14.56
CA LYS A 131 -16.49 -1.41 -14.76
C LYS A 131 -17.79 -1.24 -15.57
N PRO A 132 -18.16 -2.21 -16.43
CA PRO A 132 -19.40 -2.15 -17.19
C PRO A 132 -20.63 -2.41 -16.31
N PHE A 133 -21.82 -2.02 -16.76
CA PHE A 133 -23.07 -2.21 -16.01
C PHE A 133 -23.35 -3.67 -15.62
N ASP A 134 -23.09 -4.62 -16.53
CA ASP A 134 -23.30 -6.05 -16.28
C ASP A 134 -22.46 -6.61 -15.12
N TYR A 135 -21.30 -6.00 -14.85
CA TYR A 135 -20.50 -6.35 -13.68
C TYR A 135 -21.28 -6.06 -12.40
N PHE A 136 -21.91 -4.88 -12.31
CA PHE A 136 -22.70 -4.48 -11.16
C PHE A 136 -23.96 -5.33 -10.97
N LEU A 137 -24.60 -5.76 -12.06
CA LEU A 137 -25.73 -6.70 -11.99
C LEU A 137 -25.34 -8.04 -11.36
N LYS A 138 -24.18 -8.58 -11.73
CA LYS A 138 -23.67 -9.87 -11.18
C LYS A 138 -23.38 -9.78 -9.69
N ILE A 139 -22.84 -8.65 -9.23
CA ILE A 139 -22.50 -8.46 -7.82
C ILE A 139 -23.67 -7.99 -6.95
N ARG A 140 -24.76 -7.51 -7.56
CA ARG A 140 -25.95 -6.98 -6.86
C ARG A 140 -26.47 -7.90 -5.76
N LYS A 141 -26.48 -9.21 -6.01
CA LYS A 141 -26.91 -10.21 -5.02
C LYS A 141 -26.08 -10.19 -3.73
N TYR A 142 -24.77 -9.95 -3.83
CA TYR A 142 -23.87 -9.84 -2.68
C TYR A 142 -23.92 -8.47 -2.02
N LEU A 143 -24.51 -7.47 -2.69
CA LEU A 143 -24.69 -6.14 -2.11
C LEU A 143 -25.87 -6.09 -1.14
N ASN A 144 -26.88 -6.94 -1.36
CA ASN A 144 -28.16 -6.94 -0.64
C ASN A 144 -28.20 -7.86 0.60
N ASP A 145 -27.15 -8.66 0.86
CA ASP A 145 -27.14 -9.73 1.87
C ASP A 145 -26.89 -9.26 3.32
N THR A 146 -26.82 -7.95 3.59
CA THR A 146 -26.72 -7.44 4.97
C THR A 146 -28.12 -7.25 5.55
N ASN A 147 -28.54 -8.17 6.42
CA ASN A 147 -29.72 -8.08 7.29
C ASN A 147 -29.58 -6.94 8.33
N GLU A 148 -29.41 -5.70 7.87
CA GLU A 148 -29.56 -4.49 8.69
C GLU A 148 -30.75 -3.67 8.17
N THR A 149 -31.87 -3.85 8.86
CA THR A 149 -33.05 -3.01 8.83
C THR A 149 -32.68 -1.57 9.20
N LEU A 150 -32.32 -0.76 8.21
CA LEU A 150 -32.71 0.66 7.96
C LEU A 150 -31.84 1.35 6.89
N GLU A 151 -30.73 0.75 6.44
CA GLU A 151 -29.79 1.35 5.47
C GLU A 151 -29.75 0.68 4.09
N SER A 152 -30.87 0.05 3.70
CA SER A 152 -31.03 -0.71 2.44
C SER A 152 -30.82 0.10 1.13
N ASN A 153 -30.55 1.41 1.22
CA ASN A 153 -30.31 2.29 0.07
C ASN A 153 -28.99 3.07 0.13
N ARG A 154 -27.91 2.52 0.72
CA ARG A 154 -26.59 3.13 0.49
C ARG A 154 -26.24 3.01 -1.00
N SER A 155 -26.14 4.15 -1.69
CA SER A 155 -25.71 4.18 -3.09
C SER A 155 -24.38 3.45 -3.24
N LEU A 156 -24.12 2.86 -4.43
CA LEU A 156 -22.82 2.24 -4.74
C LEU A 156 -21.65 3.18 -4.41
N ILE A 157 -21.86 4.49 -4.57
CA ILE A 157 -20.87 5.53 -4.23
C ILE A 157 -20.60 5.53 -2.72
N THR A 158 -21.64 5.61 -1.89
CA THR A 158 -21.51 5.64 -0.42
C THR A 158 -20.78 4.40 0.10
N ARG A 159 -21.15 3.21 -0.40
CA ARG A 159 -20.47 1.97 -0.01
C ARG A 159 -19.00 1.94 -0.46
N ASN A 160 -18.70 2.45 -1.65
CA ASN A 160 -17.31 2.57 -2.09
C ASN A 160 -16.55 3.56 -1.19
N LEU A 161 -17.13 4.70 -0.82
CA LEU A 161 -16.48 5.66 0.09
C LEU A 161 -16.12 5.01 1.43
N ASP A 162 -17.05 4.25 2.01
CA ASP A 162 -16.82 3.53 3.27
C ASP A 162 -15.66 2.52 3.15
N VAL A 163 -15.62 1.74 2.06
CA VAL A 163 -14.57 0.73 1.84
C VAL A 163 -13.22 1.38 1.53
N ILE A 164 -13.21 2.41 0.69
CA ILE A 164 -11.98 3.06 0.23
C ILE A 164 -11.22 3.70 1.38
N GLN A 165 -11.94 4.28 2.35
CA GLN A 165 -11.32 4.92 3.51
C GLN A 165 -10.34 4.01 4.26
N PHE A 166 -10.60 2.70 4.29
CA PHE A 166 -9.76 1.72 4.99
C PHE A 166 -8.83 0.92 4.08
N ASN A 167 -9.09 0.90 2.77
CA ASN A 167 -8.41 0.01 1.83
C ASN A 167 -7.60 0.75 0.75
N ALA A 168 -7.70 2.07 0.65
CA ALA A 168 -6.84 2.85 -0.23
C ALA A 168 -5.46 3.04 0.40
N HIS A 169 -4.43 2.67 -0.35
CA HIS A 169 -3.04 2.84 0.01
C HIS A 169 -2.48 4.09 -0.67
N GLU A 170 -1.71 4.86 0.08
CA GLU A 170 -0.95 5.96 -0.48
C GLU A 170 0.18 5.44 -1.35
N VAL A 171 0.33 6.03 -2.54
CA VAL A 171 1.38 5.71 -3.50
C VAL A 171 2.46 6.76 -3.37
N TYR A 172 3.71 6.29 -3.20
CA TYR A 172 4.85 7.15 -2.95
C TYR A 172 5.86 7.14 -4.10
N GLU A 173 6.40 8.31 -4.44
CA GLU A 173 7.65 8.49 -5.18
C GLU A 173 8.81 8.57 -4.17
N PHE A 174 9.89 7.83 -4.42
CA PHE A 174 11.11 7.90 -3.62
C PHE A 174 12.14 8.76 -4.35
N VAL A 175 12.47 9.91 -3.76
CA VAL A 175 13.35 10.91 -4.39
C VAL A 175 14.67 11.01 -3.64
N ARG A 176 15.79 11.02 -4.40
CA ARG A 176 17.14 11.28 -3.87
C ARG A 176 17.71 12.59 -4.41
N LYS A 177 18.34 13.35 -3.51
CA LYS A 177 19.02 14.63 -3.83
C LYS A 177 20.45 14.47 -4.33
N ASP A 178 21.15 13.39 -3.96
CA ASP A 178 22.56 13.17 -4.30
C ASP A 178 22.84 11.67 -4.51
N ASN A 179 23.65 11.37 -5.52
CA ASN A 179 24.09 10.03 -5.91
C ASN A 179 25.35 9.58 -5.14
N GLN A 180 26.12 10.53 -4.60
CA GLN A 180 27.41 10.28 -3.94
C GLN A 180 27.24 9.93 -2.47
N ASN A 181 26.29 10.59 -1.79
CA ASN A 181 25.97 10.32 -0.40
C ASN A 181 24.63 9.56 -0.36
N LEU A 182 24.67 8.28 0.02
CA LEU A 182 23.50 7.39 0.23
C LEU A 182 22.60 7.87 1.40
N LYS A 183 22.19 9.13 1.39
CA LYS A 183 21.22 9.69 2.33
C LYS A 183 19.86 9.02 2.07
N PRO A 184 19.02 8.85 3.11
CA PRO A 184 17.69 8.25 2.96
C PRO A 184 16.89 8.95 1.86
N SER A 185 16.19 8.18 1.03
CA SER A 185 15.27 8.72 0.04
C SER A 185 14.12 9.44 0.74
N LYS A 186 13.78 10.64 0.27
CA LYS A 186 12.56 11.32 0.71
C LYS A 186 11.37 10.60 0.08
N GLN A 187 10.42 10.18 0.91
CA GLN A 187 9.14 9.66 0.45
C GLN A 187 8.21 10.83 0.15
N ILE A 188 7.68 10.89 -1.05
CA ILE A 188 6.74 11.92 -1.49
C ILE A 188 5.47 11.21 -1.92
N ALA A 189 4.37 11.46 -1.23
CA ALA A 189 3.09 10.95 -1.66
C ALA A 189 2.69 11.57 -3.00
N ILE A 190 2.31 10.74 -3.95
CA ILE A 190 1.94 11.15 -5.31
C ILE A 190 0.51 10.75 -5.70
N GLY A 191 -0.13 9.87 -4.93
CA GLY A 191 -1.49 9.45 -5.21
C GLY A 191 -2.06 8.44 -4.22
N LEU A 192 -3.24 7.92 -4.54
CA LEU A 192 -3.92 6.83 -3.83
C LEU A 192 -4.22 5.69 -4.80
N ALA A 193 -4.21 4.46 -4.31
CA ALA A 193 -4.57 3.29 -5.10
C ALA A 193 -5.17 2.18 -4.23
N ILE A 194 -6.00 1.33 -4.84
CA ILE A 194 -6.57 0.14 -4.20
C ILE A 194 -5.99 -1.09 -4.84
N TYR A 195 -5.45 -1.94 -3.98
CA TYR A 195 -4.79 -3.18 -4.32
C TYR A 195 -5.61 -4.28 -3.66
N GLN A 196 -6.43 -4.97 -4.45
CA GLN A 196 -7.47 -5.85 -3.91
C GLN A 196 -6.88 -6.91 -2.99
N ARG A 197 -5.68 -7.40 -3.31
CA ARG A 197 -5.07 -8.53 -2.61
C ARG A 197 -4.25 -8.05 -1.41
N ALA A 198 -3.57 -6.91 -1.52
CA ALA A 198 -2.88 -6.27 -0.42
C ALA A 198 -3.85 -5.81 0.67
N SER A 199 -5.08 -5.43 0.31
CA SER A 199 -6.14 -5.08 1.27
C SER A 199 -6.59 -6.25 2.18
N TYR A 200 -6.15 -7.50 1.94
CA TYR A 200 -6.38 -8.62 2.86
C TYR A 200 -5.28 -8.78 3.92
N MET A 201 -4.14 -8.11 3.78
CA MET A 201 -3.05 -8.19 4.75
C MET A 201 -3.41 -7.35 5.96
N ASN A 202 -3.75 -8.00 7.07
CA ASN A 202 -4.06 -7.29 8.32
C ASN A 202 -2.83 -6.63 8.94
N HIS A 203 -3.04 -5.89 10.02
CA HIS A 203 -1.97 -5.37 10.88
C HIS A 203 -1.72 -6.32 12.08
N SER A 204 -0.46 -6.52 12.51
CA SER A 204 -0.11 -7.18 13.79
C SER A 204 1.36 -7.01 14.17
N CYS A 205 1.69 -7.43 15.40
CA CYS A 205 3.06 -7.56 15.92
C CYS A 205 3.32 -8.85 16.76
N LYS A 206 2.88 -10.05 16.33
CA LYS A 206 3.42 -11.41 16.68
C LYS A 206 2.71 -12.51 15.83
N GLY A 207 3.44 -13.52 15.28
CA GLY A 207 3.20 -14.26 13.99
C GLY A 207 2.11 -15.36 13.89
N GLU A 208 1.97 -16.13 12.78
CA GLU A 208 2.39 -15.96 11.36
C GLU A 208 1.20 -15.72 10.38
N PRO A 209 0.33 -14.73 10.62
CA PRO A 209 -0.27 -14.01 9.50
C PRO A 209 0.75 -13.05 8.88
N ILE A 210 0.61 -12.75 7.58
CA ILE A 210 1.41 -11.72 6.93
C ILE A 210 0.77 -10.38 7.23
N PHE A 211 1.57 -9.50 7.82
CA PHE A 211 1.10 -8.22 8.30
C PHE A 211 1.81 -7.06 7.64
N ASP A 212 1.06 -5.98 7.43
CA ASP A 212 1.60 -4.71 6.99
C ASP A 212 1.58 -3.67 8.13
N ASN A 213 2.46 -2.67 8.02
CA ASN A 213 2.45 -1.52 8.90
C ASN A 213 1.59 -0.42 8.27
N TYR A 214 0.39 -0.21 8.81
CA TYR A 214 -0.53 0.83 8.34
C TYR A 214 -0.11 2.27 8.70
N GLY A 215 1.09 2.40 9.29
CA GLY A 215 1.64 3.61 9.91
C GLY A 215 1.03 3.93 11.28
N PRO A 216 1.70 4.74 12.12
CA PRO A 216 3.13 5.09 12.14
C PRO A 216 4.00 4.04 12.88
N THR A 217 5.31 4.01 12.63
CA THR A 217 6.25 3.06 13.26
C THR A 217 6.65 3.46 14.69
N PHE A 218 6.88 2.48 15.57
CA PHE A 218 7.16 2.73 16.99
C PHE A 218 8.40 3.61 17.23
N TYR A 219 9.44 3.44 16.42
CA TYR A 219 10.70 4.18 16.57
C TYR A 219 10.62 5.64 16.11
N PHE A 220 9.50 6.06 15.51
CA PHE A 220 9.28 7.43 15.04
C PHE A 220 8.23 8.18 15.85
N LYS A 221 7.23 7.48 16.40
CA LYS A 221 6.08 8.11 17.07
C LYS A 221 5.66 7.37 18.32
N GLU A 222 5.30 8.11 19.37
CA GLU A 222 4.91 7.55 20.67
C GLU A 222 3.63 6.72 20.61
N THR A 223 3.53 5.72 21.50
CA THR A 223 2.42 4.75 21.53
C THR A 223 1.06 5.42 21.56
N LYS A 224 0.88 6.48 22.35
CA LYS A 224 -0.39 7.22 22.45
C LYS A 224 -0.83 7.78 21.10
N ASP A 225 0.09 8.38 20.36
CA ASP A 225 -0.20 8.94 19.05
C ASP A 225 -0.46 7.85 18.00
N ARG A 226 0.30 6.75 18.04
CA ARG A 226 0.06 5.62 17.12
C ARG A 226 -1.34 5.05 17.34
N GLN A 227 -1.73 4.82 18.59
CA GLN A 227 -3.07 4.34 18.95
C GLN A 227 -4.15 5.32 18.50
N LYS A 228 -3.94 6.63 18.74
CA LYS A 228 -4.88 7.66 18.32
C LYS A 228 -5.05 7.66 16.80
N GLU A 229 -3.98 7.66 16.01
CA GLU A 229 -4.08 7.68 14.55
C GLU A 229 -4.72 6.41 13.99
N LEU A 230 -4.35 5.24 14.52
CA LEU A 230 -4.93 3.98 14.11
C LEU A 230 -6.42 3.91 14.47
N LYS A 231 -6.79 4.38 15.66
CA LYS A 231 -8.18 4.45 16.09
C LYS A 231 -8.98 5.46 15.27
N ASP A 232 -8.44 6.64 15.00
CA ASP A 232 -9.12 7.70 14.25
C ASP A 232 -9.31 7.28 12.77
N ARG A 233 -8.32 6.62 12.18
CA ARG A 233 -8.31 6.28 10.74
C ARG A 233 -8.89 4.90 10.42
N TYR A 234 -8.65 3.90 11.27
CA TYR A 234 -8.98 2.50 11.01
C TYR A 234 -9.89 1.86 12.07
N TRP A 235 -10.32 2.64 13.07
CA TRP A 235 -11.32 2.24 14.08
C TRP A 235 -10.97 0.98 14.88
N PHE A 236 -9.69 0.72 15.12
CA PHE A 236 -9.23 -0.36 16.00
C PHE A 236 -8.17 0.12 17.00
N ASN A 237 -8.06 -0.58 18.13
CA ASN A 237 -6.94 -0.42 19.05
C ASN A 237 -5.86 -1.46 18.74
N CYS A 238 -4.63 -1.01 18.57
CA CYS A 238 -3.52 -1.85 18.19
C CYS A 238 -3.00 -2.65 19.41
N ASN A 239 -3.07 -3.99 19.35
CA ASN A 239 -2.57 -4.89 20.41
C ASN A 239 -1.18 -5.47 20.11
N CYS A 240 -0.44 -4.78 19.27
CA CYS A 240 0.95 -5.04 18.94
C CYS A 240 1.85 -5.08 20.18
N GLN A 241 2.88 -5.94 20.22
CA GLN A 241 3.84 -5.97 21.32
C GLN A 241 4.48 -4.60 21.59
N ALA A 242 4.90 -3.88 20.54
CA ALA A 242 5.48 -2.54 20.70
C ALA A 242 4.52 -1.53 21.35
N CYS A 243 3.20 -1.72 21.17
CA CYS A 243 2.18 -0.92 21.83
C CYS A 243 1.85 -1.41 23.25
N GLN A 244 1.89 -2.71 23.50
CA GLN A 244 1.64 -3.31 24.82
C GLN A 244 2.79 -3.02 25.79
N GLU A 245 4.03 -3.10 25.31
CA GLU A 245 5.25 -2.89 26.09
C GLU A 245 5.76 -1.45 26.04
N ASN A 246 5.04 -0.56 25.34
CA ASN A 246 5.41 0.84 25.16
C ASN A 246 6.88 1.04 24.72
N TRP A 247 7.27 0.41 23.61
CA TRP A 247 8.65 0.45 23.12
C TRP A 247 9.13 1.88 22.87
N SER A 248 10.41 2.11 23.21
CA SER A 248 11.05 3.42 23.16
C SER A 248 11.28 3.93 21.73
N LEU A 249 11.41 5.26 21.59
CA LEU A 249 11.73 5.92 20.33
C LEU A 249 13.19 5.65 19.93
N LEU A 250 13.52 5.91 18.66
CA LEU A 250 14.86 5.62 18.10
C LEU A 250 16.01 6.20 18.94
N ASN A 251 15.84 7.41 19.48
CA ASN A 251 16.89 8.12 20.23
C ASN A 251 17.14 7.52 21.62
N ASP A 252 16.17 6.77 22.14
CA ASP A 252 16.20 6.18 23.48
C ASP A 252 16.54 4.68 23.44
N LEU A 253 16.80 4.13 22.25
CA LEU A 253 17.23 2.74 22.08
C LEU A 253 18.70 2.59 22.46
N ILE A 254 19.04 1.41 22.99
CA ILE A 254 20.42 1.06 23.30
C ILE A 254 21.24 1.07 22.00
N SER A 255 22.23 1.96 21.97
CA SER A 255 23.24 2.04 20.92
C SER A 255 24.29 0.96 21.17
N ILE A 256 24.47 0.05 20.21
CA ILE A 256 25.61 -0.88 20.25
C ILE A 256 26.83 -0.13 19.66
N PRO A 257 28.01 -0.18 20.30
CA PRO A 257 29.23 0.43 19.77
C PRO A 257 29.51 0.01 18.32
N LYS A 258 29.95 0.97 17.50
CA LYS A 258 30.17 0.85 16.04
C LYS A 258 31.14 -0.26 15.62
N GLU A 259 31.88 -0.84 16.56
CA GLU A 259 32.91 -1.87 16.33
C GLU A 259 32.35 -3.22 15.86
N SER A 260 31.05 -3.47 16.06
CA SER A 260 30.37 -4.70 15.59
C SER A 260 29.77 -4.59 14.18
N LEU A 261 29.87 -3.43 13.53
CA LEU A 261 29.28 -3.17 12.22
C LEU A 261 30.39 -2.80 11.23
N SER A 262 31.05 -3.80 10.64
CA SER A 262 31.92 -3.63 9.47
C SER A 262 31.08 -3.32 8.21
N TYR A 263 30.30 -2.23 8.25
CA TYR A 263 29.56 -1.77 7.08
C TYR A 263 30.56 -1.19 6.07
N ASN A 264 30.99 -2.01 5.11
CA ASN A 264 31.82 -1.57 4.01
C ASN A 264 31.06 -0.52 3.18
N LYS A 265 31.49 0.74 3.27
CA LYS A 265 30.89 1.89 2.57
C LYS A 265 31.01 1.83 1.03
N LYS A 266 31.61 0.78 0.49
CA LYS A 266 31.79 0.55 -0.95
C LYS A 266 31.25 -0.83 -1.31
N LEU A 267 30.12 -0.87 -2.02
CA LEU A 267 29.70 -1.86 -3.05
C LEU A 267 28.16 -1.99 -3.05
N LYS A 268 27.57 -1.85 -4.24
CA LYS A 268 26.14 -1.52 -4.48
C LYS A 268 25.19 -2.74 -4.64
N GLN A 269 25.65 -3.98 -4.48
CA GLN A 269 24.80 -5.19 -4.60
C GLN A 269 25.10 -6.28 -3.56
N ASP A 270 26.37 -6.54 -3.21
CA ASP A 270 26.72 -7.50 -2.15
C ASP A 270 26.24 -7.05 -0.75
N SER A 271 26.04 -5.74 -0.56
CA SER A 271 25.53 -5.15 0.68
C SER A 271 24.11 -5.59 1.08
N PHE A 272 23.33 -6.18 0.16
CA PHE A 272 21.96 -6.61 0.46
C PHE A 272 21.93 -7.92 1.25
N LYS A 273 22.75 -8.89 0.86
CA LYS A 273 22.87 -10.17 1.57
C LYS A 273 23.48 -10.00 2.95
N ASP A 274 24.51 -9.15 3.06
CA ASP A 274 25.12 -8.82 4.35
C ASP A 274 24.13 -8.12 5.28
N LEU A 275 23.28 -7.24 4.74
CA LEU A 275 22.25 -6.55 5.52
C LEU A 275 21.15 -7.52 5.99
N ILE A 276 20.71 -8.45 5.13
CA ILE A 276 19.79 -9.52 5.51
C ILE A 276 20.40 -10.37 6.61
N HIS A 277 21.63 -10.87 6.39
CA HIS A 277 22.33 -11.71 7.36
C HIS A 277 22.51 -10.99 8.70
N PHE A 278 22.87 -9.70 8.68
CA PHE A 278 22.96 -8.88 9.90
C PHE A 278 21.62 -8.80 10.63
N ILE A 279 20.53 -8.53 9.91
CA ILE A 279 19.19 -8.45 10.51
C ILE A 279 18.81 -9.83 11.09
N GLU A 280 18.93 -10.90 10.33
CA GLU A 280 18.56 -12.26 10.75
C GLU A 280 19.41 -12.75 11.92
N SER A 281 20.69 -12.38 12.00
CA SER A 281 21.58 -12.80 13.08
C SER A 281 21.38 -12.04 14.39
N ASN A 282 20.84 -10.81 14.34
CA ASN A 282 20.76 -9.92 15.50
C ASN A 282 19.33 -9.61 15.95
N TYR A 283 18.35 -9.76 15.06
CA TYR A 283 16.94 -9.56 15.39
C TYR A 283 16.40 -10.80 16.11
N VAL A 284 15.87 -10.58 17.31
CA VAL A 284 15.20 -11.62 18.09
C VAL A 284 13.72 -11.29 18.10
N ASP A 285 12.92 -12.19 17.50
CA ASP A 285 11.47 -12.03 17.51
C ASP A 285 10.96 -11.93 18.95
N GLY A 286 10.00 -11.05 19.15
CA GLY A 286 9.44 -10.81 20.46
C GLY A 286 10.31 -10.03 21.43
N LYS A 287 11.42 -9.41 21.00
CA LYS A 287 12.23 -8.49 21.84
C LYS A 287 12.32 -7.11 21.20
N MET A 288 12.45 -6.08 22.05
CA MET A 288 12.68 -4.72 21.57
C MET A 288 14.03 -4.66 20.81
N PRO A 289 14.04 -4.22 19.55
CA PRO A 289 15.27 -4.17 18.76
C PRO A 289 16.19 -3.04 19.23
N THR A 290 17.50 -3.21 19.04
CA THR A 290 18.49 -2.16 19.28
C THR A 290 18.46 -1.10 18.19
N GLU A 291 19.07 0.06 18.45
CA GLU A 291 19.15 1.16 17.47
C GLU A 291 19.77 0.67 16.14
N SER A 292 20.83 -0.13 16.22
CA SER A 292 21.53 -0.71 15.07
C SER A 292 20.62 -1.56 14.20
N ILE A 293 19.78 -2.40 14.82
CA ILE A 293 18.83 -3.26 14.11
C ILE A 293 17.72 -2.43 13.46
N VAL A 294 17.16 -1.45 14.18
CA VAL A 294 16.14 -0.56 13.62
C VAL A 294 16.67 0.20 12.41
N ARG A 295 17.89 0.73 12.49
CA ARG A 295 18.55 1.40 11.36
C ARG A 295 18.84 0.45 10.21
N ALA A 296 19.22 -0.80 10.49
CA ALA A 296 19.43 -1.82 9.46
C ALA A 296 18.11 -2.17 8.74
N ILE A 297 17.01 -2.36 9.47
CA ILE A 297 15.68 -2.62 8.90
C ILE A 297 15.20 -1.41 8.07
N ASP A 298 15.37 -0.18 8.57
CA ASP A 298 15.00 1.04 7.84
C ASP A 298 15.82 1.19 6.55
N LYS A 299 17.11 0.85 6.61
CA LYS A 299 17.98 0.79 5.43
C LYS A 299 17.59 -0.33 4.48
N PHE A 300 17.22 -1.50 4.99
CA PHE A 300 16.77 -2.63 4.19
C PHE A 300 15.48 -2.28 3.44
N ARG A 301 14.50 -1.72 4.15
CA ARG A 301 13.30 -1.12 3.56
C ARG A 301 13.67 -0.15 2.46
N THR A 302 14.55 0.81 2.75
CA THR A 302 15.03 1.77 1.76
C THR A 302 15.61 1.05 0.55
N VAL A 303 16.49 0.06 0.69
CA VAL A 303 17.09 -0.70 -0.43
C VAL A 303 16.04 -1.50 -1.22
N CYS A 304 15.11 -2.19 -0.56
CA CYS A 304 14.00 -2.89 -1.19
C CYS A 304 13.10 -1.94 -1.99
N TYR A 305 12.74 -0.79 -1.40
CA TYR A 305 11.99 0.27 -2.08
C TYR A 305 12.81 0.89 -3.23
N ASN A 306 14.14 0.90 -3.13
CA ASN A 306 15.04 1.37 -4.18
C ASN A 306 15.26 0.36 -5.31
N MET A 307 14.71 -0.86 -5.22
CA MET A 307 14.55 -1.74 -6.39
C MET A 307 13.27 -1.42 -7.17
N GLY A 308 12.39 -0.57 -6.63
CA GLY A 308 11.52 0.29 -7.43
C GLY A 308 12.32 1.42 -8.07
N SER A 309 11.80 2.05 -9.14
CA SER A 309 12.49 3.10 -9.88
C SER A 309 12.82 4.31 -8.99
N VAL A 310 14.08 4.40 -8.52
CA VAL A 310 14.61 5.55 -7.79
C VAL A 310 15.06 6.60 -8.78
N HIS A 311 14.51 7.80 -8.65
CA HIS A 311 14.89 8.93 -9.49
C HIS A 311 15.79 9.89 -8.70
N TYR A 312 16.91 10.25 -9.34
CA TYR A 312 17.83 11.27 -8.86
C TYR A 312 17.39 12.61 -9.43
N LEU A 313 17.22 13.61 -8.55
CA LEU A 313 17.12 14.99 -8.99
C LEU A 313 18.54 15.40 -9.46
N ASN A 314 18.86 15.18 -10.73
CA ASN A 314 20.08 15.74 -11.29
C ASN A 314 19.97 17.28 -11.28
N LYS A 315 21.05 17.93 -10.86
CA LYS A 315 21.28 19.37 -11.06
C LYS A 315 21.42 19.68 -12.55
#